data_AF-A0A447TP78-F1
#
_entry.id   AF-A0A447TP78-F1
#
_cell.length_a   1.000
_cell.length_b   1.000
_cell.length_c   1.000
_cell.angle_alpha   90.00
_cell.angle_beta   90.00
_cell.angle_gamma   90.00
#
_symmetry.space_group_name_H-M   'P 1'
#
loop_
_entity.id
_entity.type
_entity.pdbx_description
1 polymer ?
#
loop_
_entity_poly.entity_id
_entity_poly.type
_entity_poly.pdbx_seq_one_letter_code
_entity_poly.pdbx_strand_id
1 'polypeptide(L)'
;MLQGDQDLREQYAPLVKHIEELHNLYKVLDKAREERGGISFESEEAKFIFNADRRIERIEQTQRNDAHKLIEECMIMANISAARFVEKAKEPALFRIHDKPTTEAITSFRSVLAELGLELPGGNKPEPRDYAELLESIADRPDAEMLQTMLLRSMKQAIYDPENRGHFGLALQSYAHFTSPIRRYPDLSLHRAIKYLLAKEQGNKGNTTETGGYHYSMEEMFAARSALFDGGNAALMKRRVMSPTG
;
A
#
# COMPACT_ATOMS: atom_id res chain seq x y z
N MET A 1 11.49 -3.12 24.52
CA MET A 1 12.78 -2.93 23.79
C MET A 1 13.03 -1.49 23.36
N LEU A 2 12.28 -0.92 22.39
CA LEU A 2 12.50 0.45 21.89
C LEU A 2 12.25 1.53 22.96
N GLN A 3 11.33 1.28 23.89
CA GLN A 3 11.04 2.16 25.03
C GLN A 3 11.94 1.93 26.26
N GLY A 4 12.99 1.11 26.14
CA GLY A 4 13.94 0.89 27.23
C GLY A 4 13.62 -0.23 28.22
N ASP A 5 12.58 -1.04 27.99
CA ASP A 5 12.24 -2.22 28.80
C ASP A 5 13.46 -3.15 28.98
N GLN A 6 13.92 -3.33 30.23
CA GLN A 6 15.16 -4.01 30.56
C GLN A 6 15.09 -5.51 30.30
N ASP A 7 14.04 -6.18 30.78
CA ASP A 7 13.85 -7.63 30.65
C ASP A 7 13.85 -8.07 29.19
N LEU A 8 13.11 -7.36 28.32
CA LEU A 8 13.09 -7.65 26.89
C LEU A 8 14.43 -7.35 26.22
N ARG A 9 15.15 -6.31 26.64
CA ARG A 9 16.46 -5.98 26.06
C ARG A 9 17.53 -7.00 26.44
N GLU A 10 17.49 -7.53 27.66
CA GLU A 10 18.36 -8.62 28.08
C GLU A 10 18.03 -9.92 27.35
N GLN A 11 16.75 -10.27 27.26
CA GLN A 11 16.28 -11.47 26.55
C GLN A 11 16.67 -11.45 25.06
N TYR A 12 16.56 -10.31 24.39
CA TYR A 12 16.85 -10.15 22.97
C TYR A 12 18.16 -9.40 22.69
N ALA A 13 19.11 -9.42 23.62
CA ALA A 13 20.34 -8.62 23.57
C ALA A 13 21.07 -8.62 22.21
N PRO A 14 21.22 -9.75 21.50
CA PRO A 14 21.87 -9.76 20.17
C PRO A 14 21.13 -8.96 19.10
N LEU A 15 19.82 -8.77 19.23
CA LEU A 15 18.95 -8.12 18.25
C LEU A 15 18.71 -6.64 18.52
N VAL A 16 18.96 -6.18 19.75
CA VAL A 16 18.63 -4.82 20.21
C VAL A 16 19.16 -3.75 19.25
N LYS A 17 20.45 -3.81 18.89
CA LYS A 17 21.07 -2.84 17.99
C LYS A 17 20.45 -2.85 16.59
N HIS A 18 20.09 -4.00 16.06
CA HIS A 18 19.46 -4.11 14.74
C HIS A 18 18.05 -3.52 14.73
N ILE A 19 17.29 -3.73 15.82
CA ILE A 19 15.95 -3.15 15.97
C ILE A 19 16.01 -1.63 16.13
N GLU A 20 16.99 -1.12 16.89
CA GLU A 20 17.25 0.32 17.01
C GLU A 20 17.64 0.95 15.67
N GLU A 21 18.44 0.26 14.86
CA GLU A 21 18.82 0.77 13.54
C GLU A 21 17.64 0.82 12.56
N LEU A 22 16.77 -0.19 12.59
CA LEU A 22 15.51 -0.15 11.84
C LEU A 22 14.60 1.01 12.31
N HIS A 23 14.62 1.35 13.60
CA HIS A 23 13.88 2.49 14.14
C HIS A 23 14.46 3.83 13.69
N ASN A 24 15.79 3.94 13.62
CA ASN A 24 16.46 5.10 13.05
C ASN A 24 16.11 5.29 11.56
N LEU A 25 16.15 4.20 10.77
CA LEU A 25 15.74 4.22 9.37
C LEU A 25 14.28 4.65 9.22
N TYR A 26 13.38 4.07 10.02
CA TYR A 26 11.95 4.42 10.00
C TYR A 26 11.71 5.92 10.17
N LYS A 27 12.35 6.57 11.15
CA LYS A 27 12.18 8.01 11.39
C LYS A 27 12.52 8.85 10.17
N VAL A 28 13.55 8.45 9.41
CA VAL A 28 13.94 9.13 8.17
C VAL A 28 12.93 8.86 7.05
N LEU A 29 12.43 7.63 6.93
CA LEU A 29 11.42 7.27 5.92
C LEU A 29 10.07 7.97 6.15
N ASP A 30 9.65 8.06 7.41
CA ASP A 30 8.42 8.75 7.82
C ASP A 30 8.46 10.23 7.45
N LYS A 31 9.59 10.90 7.78
CA LYS A 31 9.82 12.28 7.34
C LYS A 31 9.86 12.42 5.82
N ALA A 32 10.50 11.50 5.10
CA ALA A 32 10.53 11.52 3.64
C ALA A 32 9.14 11.27 3.02
N ARG A 33 8.23 10.58 3.71
CA ARG A 33 6.83 10.42 3.32
C ARG A 33 6.05 11.71 3.51
N GLU A 34 6.23 12.38 4.64
CA GLU A 34 5.64 13.69 4.93
C GLU A 34 6.07 14.73 3.87
N GLU A 35 7.37 14.85 3.60
CA GLU A 35 7.93 15.79 2.61
C GLU A 35 7.40 15.55 1.19
N ARG A 36 7.07 14.29 0.86
CA ARG A 36 6.49 13.88 -0.42
C ARG A 36 4.99 14.20 -0.53
N GLY A 37 4.33 14.55 0.58
CA GLY A 37 2.89 14.79 0.63
C GLY A 37 2.07 13.49 0.73
N GLY A 38 2.64 12.44 1.34
CA GLY A 38 1.90 11.21 1.60
C GLY A 38 0.74 11.47 2.55
N ILE A 39 -0.48 11.15 2.13
CA ILE A 39 -1.66 11.38 2.95
C ILE A 39 -1.69 10.30 4.04
N SER A 40 -1.67 10.74 5.31
CA SER A 40 -1.75 9.86 6.47
C SER A 40 -3.09 10.06 7.15
N PHE A 41 -3.85 8.97 7.27
CA PHE A 41 -5.05 8.94 8.08
C PHE A 41 -4.77 8.09 9.31
N GLU A 42 -5.04 8.64 10.49
CA GLU A 42 -5.16 7.82 11.68
C GLU A 42 -6.54 7.17 11.64
N SER A 43 -6.59 5.87 11.36
CA SER A 43 -7.82 5.10 11.56
C SER A 43 -7.74 4.33 12.86
N GLU A 44 -8.75 4.49 13.70
CA GLU A 44 -8.95 3.62 14.85
C GLU A 44 -9.58 2.30 14.39
N GLU A 45 -8.80 1.23 14.36
CA GLU A 45 -9.31 -0.10 14.02
C GLU A 45 -9.79 -0.85 15.27
N ALA A 46 -10.99 -1.45 15.21
CA ALA A 46 -11.53 -2.27 16.28
C ALA A 46 -10.87 -3.66 16.35
N LYS A 47 -10.45 -4.07 17.54
CA LYS A 47 -9.92 -5.39 17.87
C LYS A 47 -10.96 -6.18 18.66
N PHE A 48 -11.51 -7.23 18.03
CA PHE A 48 -12.46 -8.12 18.67
C PHE A 48 -11.75 -9.17 19.54
N ILE A 49 -12.10 -9.22 20.82
CA ILE A 49 -11.67 -10.28 21.73
C ILE A 49 -12.78 -11.32 21.80
N PHE A 50 -12.44 -12.57 21.47
CA PHE A 50 -13.40 -13.67 21.42
C PHE A 50 -13.27 -14.57 22.64
N ASN A 51 -14.40 -15.03 23.17
CA ASN A 51 -14.45 -16.05 24.21
C ASN A 51 -14.26 -17.47 23.64
N ALA A 52 -14.29 -18.49 24.51
CA ALA A 52 -14.15 -19.90 24.13
C ALA A 52 -15.17 -20.37 23.07
N ASP A 53 -16.36 -19.75 23.04
CA ASP A 53 -17.44 -20.06 22.08
C ASP A 53 -17.32 -19.28 20.76
N ARG A 54 -16.21 -18.58 20.53
CA ARG A 54 -15.97 -17.68 19.37
C ARG A 54 -16.99 -16.55 19.26
N ARG A 55 -17.57 -16.12 20.39
CA ARG A 55 -18.42 -14.92 20.47
C ARG A 55 -17.59 -13.72 20.92
N ILE A 56 -17.98 -12.53 20.48
CA ILE A 56 -17.33 -11.28 20.90
C ILE A 56 -17.58 -11.11 22.40
N GLU A 57 -16.50 -11.16 23.17
CA GLU A 57 -16.49 -10.89 24.60
C GLU A 57 -16.38 -9.39 24.86
N ARG A 58 -15.47 -8.71 24.14
CA ARG A 58 -15.31 -7.26 24.17
C ARG A 58 -14.63 -6.74 22.91
N ILE A 59 -14.72 -5.44 22.71
CA ILE A 59 -14.10 -4.70 21.61
C ILE A 59 -13.07 -3.76 22.22
N GLU A 60 -11.83 -3.85 21.76
CA GLU A 60 -10.73 -2.97 22.13
C GLU A 60 -10.33 -2.12 20.91
N GLN A 61 -9.66 -0.98 21.11
CA GLN A 61 -9.01 -0.25 20.02
C GLN A 61 -7.63 -0.85 19.73
N THR A 62 -7.28 -0.95 18.45
CA THR A 62 -5.97 -1.42 18.01
C THR A 62 -4.92 -0.35 18.28
N GLN A 63 -3.86 -0.72 18.99
CA GLN A 63 -2.75 0.19 19.30
C GLN A 63 -1.70 0.13 18.18
N ARG A 64 -1.64 1.19 17.35
CA ARG A 64 -0.61 1.34 16.32
C ARG A 64 0.59 2.10 16.91
N ASN A 65 1.74 1.44 16.98
CA ASN A 65 2.98 2.01 17.52
C ASN A 65 4.11 2.03 16.47
N ASP A 66 5.26 2.60 16.83
CA ASP A 66 6.43 2.71 15.95
C ASP A 66 6.92 1.38 15.36
N ALA A 67 6.73 0.25 16.06
CA ALA A 67 7.10 -1.06 15.50
C ALA A 67 6.23 -1.43 14.29
N HIS A 68 4.94 -1.10 14.32
CA HIS A 68 4.04 -1.31 13.19
C HIS A 68 4.41 -0.39 12.01
N LYS A 69 4.64 0.91 12.30
CA LYS A 69 5.00 1.92 11.30
C LYS A 69 6.36 1.63 10.65
N LEU A 70 7.34 1.16 11.43
CA LEU A 70 8.65 0.74 10.94
C LEU A 70 8.56 -0.39 9.92
N ILE A 71 7.75 -1.41 10.21
CA ILE A 71 7.55 -2.52 9.27
C ILE A 71 6.83 -2.01 8.02
N GLU A 72 5.80 -1.18 8.16
CA GLU A 72 5.07 -0.59 7.04
C GLU A 72 6.01 0.16 6.08
N GLU A 73 6.84 1.08 6.58
CA GLU A 73 7.75 1.86 5.74
C GLU A 73 8.82 0.99 5.06
N CYS A 74 9.35 -0.02 5.76
CA CYS A 74 10.25 -1.00 5.14
C CYS A 74 9.56 -1.76 3.98
N MET A 75 8.30 -2.17 4.18
CA MET A 75 7.54 -2.87 3.15
C MET A 75 7.21 -1.94 1.97
N ILE A 76 6.89 -0.67 2.23
CA ILE A 76 6.65 0.35 1.19
C ILE A 76 7.89 0.51 0.32
N MET A 77 9.09 0.57 0.91
CA MET A 77 10.34 0.68 0.14
C MET A 77 10.57 -0.53 -0.77
N ALA A 78 10.34 -1.75 -0.27
CA ALA A 78 10.43 -2.95 -1.09
C ALA A 78 9.41 -2.97 -2.23
N ASN A 79 8.18 -2.53 -1.95
CA ASN A 79 7.09 -2.41 -2.93
C ASN A 79 7.41 -1.40 -4.04
N ILE A 80 7.99 -0.24 -3.68
CA ILE A 80 8.46 0.78 -4.65
C ILE A 80 9.56 0.20 -5.54
N SER A 81 10.55 -0.47 -4.94
CA SER A 81 11.66 -1.08 -5.70
C SER A 81 11.17 -2.14 -6.67
N ALA A 82 10.24 -3.01 -6.25
CA ALA A 82 9.66 -4.02 -7.10
C ALA A 82 8.89 -3.42 -8.27
N ALA A 83 8.07 -2.39 -8.02
CA ALA A 83 7.31 -1.68 -9.06
C ALA A 83 8.24 -1.04 -10.10
N ARG A 84 9.26 -0.31 -9.64
CA ARG A 84 10.25 0.33 -10.52
C ARG A 84 11.05 -0.69 -11.34
N PHE A 85 11.36 -1.85 -10.75
CA PHE A 85 12.11 -2.90 -11.42
C PHE A 85 11.35 -3.46 -12.63
N VAL A 86 10.07 -3.85 -12.45
CA VAL A 86 9.26 -4.38 -13.55
C VAL A 86 8.86 -3.30 -14.56
N GLU A 87 8.61 -2.07 -14.10
CA GLU A 87 8.32 -0.92 -14.95
C GLU A 87 9.49 -0.58 -15.88
N LYS A 88 10.71 -0.51 -15.33
CA LYS A 88 11.94 -0.27 -16.11
C LYS A 88 12.15 -1.35 -17.18
N ALA A 89 11.85 -2.60 -16.84
CA ALA A 89 11.95 -3.73 -17.76
C ALA A 89 10.78 -3.80 -18.77
N LYS A 90 9.75 -2.96 -18.62
CA LYS A 90 8.47 -3.05 -19.35
C LYS A 90 7.83 -4.43 -19.27
N GLU A 91 8.02 -5.10 -18.13
CA GLU A 91 7.46 -6.43 -17.88
C GLU A 91 6.00 -6.29 -17.43
N PRO A 92 5.05 -7.00 -18.05
CA PRO A 92 3.66 -6.99 -17.61
C PRO A 92 3.53 -7.46 -16.16
N ALA A 93 2.99 -6.58 -15.31
CA ALA A 93 2.82 -6.82 -13.89
C ALA A 93 1.62 -6.02 -13.36
N LEU A 94 1.03 -6.45 -12.24
CA LEU A 94 -0.03 -5.70 -11.57
C LEU A 94 0.57 -4.62 -10.66
N PHE A 95 0.33 -3.36 -10.98
CA PHE A 95 0.59 -2.23 -10.10
C PHE A 95 -0.55 -2.08 -9.10
N ARG A 96 -0.23 -1.58 -7.91
CA ARG A 96 -1.21 -1.16 -6.92
C ARG A 96 -1.40 0.34 -7.09
N ILE A 97 -2.41 0.71 -7.86
CA ILE A 97 -2.67 2.09 -8.22
C ILE A 97 -3.78 2.67 -7.35
N HIS A 98 -3.75 4.00 -7.21
CA HIS A 98 -4.79 4.76 -6.54
C HIS A 98 -4.97 6.06 -7.32
N ASP A 99 -6.02 6.12 -8.13
CA ASP A 99 -6.29 7.25 -9.00
C ASP A 99 -6.59 8.54 -8.20
N LYS A 100 -6.51 9.68 -8.89
CA LYS A 100 -6.89 10.98 -8.32
C LYS A 100 -8.40 11.02 -8.02
N PRO A 101 -8.84 11.82 -7.03
CA PRO A 101 -10.25 12.14 -6.83
C PRO A 101 -10.91 12.67 -8.12
N THR A 102 -12.21 12.42 -8.31
CA THR A 102 -12.91 12.97 -9.49
C THR A 102 -13.17 14.46 -9.32
N THR A 103 -13.40 15.16 -10.44
CA THR A 103 -13.78 16.58 -10.44
C THR A 103 -15.01 16.83 -9.57
N GLU A 104 -16.00 15.95 -9.63
CA GLU A 104 -17.24 16.04 -8.84
C GLU A 104 -16.92 15.90 -7.34
N ALA A 105 -16.10 14.91 -6.96
CA ALA A 105 -15.71 14.69 -5.57
C ALA A 105 -14.92 15.88 -5.00
N ILE A 106 -14.00 16.46 -5.79
CA ILE A 106 -13.25 17.66 -5.41
C ILE A 106 -14.18 18.85 -5.25
N THR A 107 -15.11 19.04 -6.19
CA THR A 107 -16.06 20.17 -6.18
C THR A 107 -16.98 20.11 -4.97
N SER A 108 -17.57 18.93 -4.69
CA SER A 108 -18.41 18.73 -3.51
C SER A 108 -17.64 18.94 -2.21
N PHE A 109 -16.40 18.47 -2.12
CA PHE A 109 -15.56 18.70 -0.93
C PHE A 109 -15.23 20.18 -0.75
N ARG A 110 -14.93 20.91 -1.83
CA ARG A 110 -14.70 22.36 -1.80
C ARG A 110 -15.91 23.16 -1.36
N SER A 111 -17.12 22.78 -1.77
CA SER A 111 -18.34 23.45 -1.30
C SER A 111 -18.47 23.40 0.22
N VAL A 112 -18.16 22.24 0.81
CA VAL A 112 -18.22 22.06 2.27
C VAL A 112 -17.13 22.87 2.98
N LEU A 113 -15.91 22.86 2.44
CA LEU A 113 -14.82 23.69 2.96
C LEU A 113 -15.19 25.19 2.92
N ALA A 114 -15.78 25.66 1.82
CA ALA A 114 -16.17 27.06 1.66
C ALA A 114 -17.23 27.50 2.69
N GLU A 115 -18.20 26.65 3.02
CA GLU A 115 -19.18 26.92 4.09
C GLU A 115 -18.53 27.09 5.46
N LEU A 116 -17.36 26.47 5.68
CA LEU A 116 -16.58 26.54 6.91
C LEU A 116 -15.47 27.60 6.86
N GLY A 117 -15.37 28.38 5.77
CA GLY A 117 -14.32 29.37 5.54
C GLY A 117 -12.94 28.75 5.29
N LEU A 118 -12.89 27.51 4.81
CA LEU A 118 -11.68 26.77 4.48
C LEU A 118 -11.53 26.63 2.95
N GLU A 119 -10.30 26.41 2.49
CA GLU A 119 -10.01 26.19 1.07
C GLU A 119 -9.07 24.99 0.88
N LEU A 120 -9.28 24.21 -0.18
CA LEU A 120 -8.35 23.19 -0.62
C LEU A 120 -7.39 23.82 -1.67
N PRO A 121 -6.07 23.91 -1.39
CA PRO A 121 -5.08 24.44 -2.32
C PRO A 121 -4.93 23.58 -3.60
N GLY A 122 -4.00 23.92 -4.48
CA GLY A 122 -3.69 23.09 -5.67
C GLY A 122 -4.56 23.34 -6.91
N GLY A 123 -5.36 24.41 -6.94
CA GLY A 123 -6.13 24.81 -8.14
C GLY A 123 -7.12 23.73 -8.62
N ASN A 124 -7.34 23.58 -9.93
CA ASN A 124 -8.37 22.65 -10.43
C ASN A 124 -8.01 21.15 -10.24
N LYS A 125 -6.74 20.83 -10.01
CA LYS A 125 -6.23 19.45 -9.89
C LYS A 125 -5.27 19.38 -8.70
N PRO A 126 -5.80 19.37 -7.46
CA PRO A 126 -4.99 19.26 -6.27
C PRO A 126 -4.18 17.96 -6.26
N GLU A 127 -2.94 18.05 -5.83
CA GLU A 127 -2.00 16.95 -5.64
C GLU A 127 -2.01 16.48 -4.18
N PRO A 128 -1.45 15.30 -3.84
CA PRO A 128 -1.51 14.76 -2.48
C PRO A 128 -1.00 15.72 -1.39
N ARG A 129 0.00 16.55 -1.71
CA ARG A 129 0.54 17.56 -0.80
C ARG A 129 -0.49 18.64 -0.42
N ASP A 130 -1.37 19.04 -1.34
CA ASP A 130 -2.42 20.02 -1.08
C ASP A 130 -3.44 19.48 -0.06
N TYR A 131 -3.73 18.17 -0.13
CA TYR A 131 -4.58 17.49 0.85
C TYR A 131 -3.88 17.33 2.20
N ALA A 132 -2.58 17.02 2.22
CA ALA A 132 -1.80 16.92 3.44
C ALA A 132 -1.74 18.26 4.19
N GLU A 133 -1.50 19.36 3.46
CA GLU A 133 -1.51 20.72 4.00
C GLU A 133 -2.88 21.09 4.59
N LEU A 134 -3.96 20.77 3.89
CA LEU A 134 -5.31 20.96 4.42
C LEU A 134 -5.51 20.17 5.72
N LEU A 135 -5.12 18.89 5.76
CA LEU A 135 -5.26 18.03 6.94
C LEU A 135 -4.50 18.57 8.16
N GLU A 136 -3.30 19.11 7.95
CA GLU A 136 -2.52 19.78 9.00
C GLU A 136 -3.24 21.04 9.50
N SER A 137 -3.74 21.87 8.58
CA SER A 137 -4.43 23.12 8.92
C SER A 137 -5.72 22.94 9.73
N ILE A 138 -6.36 21.77 9.63
CA ILE A 138 -7.64 21.47 10.30
C ILE A 138 -7.49 20.59 11.54
N ALA A 139 -6.27 20.15 11.88
CA ALA A 139 -6.04 19.11 12.89
C ALA A 139 -6.61 19.47 14.28
N ASP A 140 -6.51 20.73 14.68
CA ASP A 140 -6.97 21.20 16.01
C ASP A 140 -8.44 21.65 16.03
N ARG A 141 -9.18 21.48 14.92
CA ARG A 141 -10.56 21.93 14.83
C ARG A 141 -11.54 20.94 15.47
N PRO A 142 -12.66 21.41 16.06
CA PRO A 142 -13.71 20.53 16.58
C PRO A 142 -14.35 19.61 15.53
N ASP A 143 -14.27 19.99 14.25
CA ASP A 143 -14.83 19.28 13.10
C ASP A 143 -13.78 18.51 12.27
N ALA A 144 -12.55 18.35 12.80
CA ALA A 144 -11.43 17.69 12.11
C ALA A 144 -11.79 16.27 11.64
N GLU A 145 -12.39 15.45 12.50
CA GLU A 145 -12.76 14.06 12.18
C GLU A 145 -13.81 13.99 11.05
N MET A 146 -14.78 14.92 11.05
CA MET A 146 -15.77 15.03 9.99
C MET A 146 -15.09 15.36 8.65
N LEU A 147 -14.23 16.36 8.64
CA LEU A 147 -13.50 16.80 7.44
C LEU A 147 -12.56 15.71 6.91
N GLN A 148 -11.84 15.00 7.79
CA GLN A 148 -11.01 13.84 7.45
C GLN A 148 -11.86 12.73 6.80
N THR A 149 -13.02 12.42 7.37
CA THR A 149 -13.95 11.42 6.83
C THR A 149 -14.46 11.82 5.44
N MET A 150 -14.79 13.09 5.23
CA MET A 150 -15.25 13.60 3.93
C MET A 150 -14.14 13.56 2.88
N LEU A 151 -12.92 13.94 3.28
CA LEU A 151 -11.74 13.85 2.43
C LEU A 151 -11.50 12.39 2.01
N LEU A 152 -11.49 11.45 2.96
CA LEU A 152 -11.37 10.01 2.70
C LEU A 152 -12.42 9.51 1.70
N ARG A 153 -13.68 9.91 1.87
CA ARG A 153 -14.78 9.52 0.98
C ARG A 153 -14.69 10.13 -0.41
N SER A 154 -13.95 11.24 -0.58
CA SER A 154 -13.69 11.84 -1.90
C SER A 154 -12.63 11.06 -2.71
N MET A 155 -11.82 10.22 -2.04
CA MET A 155 -10.73 9.47 -2.67
C MET A 155 -11.25 8.25 -3.42
N LYS A 156 -10.53 7.86 -4.48
CA LYS A 156 -10.78 6.61 -5.21
C LYS A 156 -10.32 5.42 -4.39
N GLN A 157 -10.96 4.26 -4.57
CA GLN A 157 -10.42 3.02 -4.02
C GLN A 157 -9.17 2.60 -4.79
N ALA A 158 -8.14 2.14 -4.08
CA ALA A 158 -6.97 1.55 -4.72
C ALA A 158 -7.29 0.19 -5.33
N ILE A 159 -6.80 -0.05 -6.54
CA ILE A 159 -7.06 -1.25 -7.34
C ILE A 159 -5.75 -1.87 -7.84
N TYR A 160 -5.82 -3.09 -8.36
CA TYR A 160 -4.70 -3.69 -9.10
C TYR A 160 -4.93 -3.48 -10.59
N ASP A 161 -3.95 -2.96 -11.31
CA ASP A 161 -4.06 -2.71 -12.75
C ASP A 161 -2.67 -2.86 -13.41
N PRO A 162 -2.57 -3.43 -14.62
CA PRO A 162 -1.30 -3.46 -15.35
C PRO A 162 -0.83 -2.10 -15.84
N GLU A 163 -1.73 -1.12 -15.97
CA GLU A 163 -1.35 0.25 -16.29
C GLU A 163 -0.98 1.01 -15.01
N ASN A 164 0.28 1.45 -14.93
CA ASN A 164 0.72 2.28 -13.81
C ASN A 164 0.21 3.72 -13.95
N ARG A 165 -0.72 4.12 -13.07
CA ARG A 165 -1.24 5.49 -12.94
C ARG A 165 -0.81 6.18 -11.65
N GLY A 166 0.15 5.58 -10.94
CA GLY A 166 0.61 6.04 -9.63
C GLY A 166 -0.36 5.72 -8.49
N HIS A 167 0.05 6.11 -7.28
CA HIS A 167 -0.70 5.89 -6.06
C HIS A 167 -0.86 7.22 -5.31
N PHE A 168 -1.99 7.90 -5.55
CA PHE A 168 -2.28 9.23 -5.02
C PHE A 168 -2.19 9.30 -3.50
N GLY A 169 -2.82 8.37 -2.76
CA GLY A 169 -2.78 8.39 -1.28
C GLY A 169 -1.37 8.25 -0.67
N LEU A 170 -0.41 7.64 -1.38
CA LEU A 170 0.96 7.47 -0.90
C LEU A 170 1.93 8.51 -1.51
N ALA A 171 1.41 9.36 -2.41
CA ALA A 171 2.18 10.26 -3.24
C ALA A 171 3.33 9.56 -3.99
N LEU A 172 3.07 8.40 -4.60
CA LEU A 172 4.07 7.59 -5.32
C LEU A 172 3.75 7.48 -6.81
N GLN A 173 4.77 7.62 -7.66
CA GLN A 173 4.63 7.43 -9.12
C GLN A 173 4.49 5.96 -9.51
N SER A 174 5.16 5.05 -8.79
CA SER A 174 5.15 3.62 -9.08
C SER A 174 5.05 2.85 -7.77
N TYR A 175 4.05 1.99 -7.65
CA TYR A 175 3.81 1.19 -6.46
C TYR A 175 3.15 -0.14 -6.84
N ALA A 176 3.62 -1.24 -6.25
CA ALA A 176 3.09 -2.57 -6.45
C ALA A 176 3.25 -3.38 -5.16
N HIS A 177 2.28 -4.23 -4.82
CA HIS A 177 2.43 -5.09 -3.65
C HIS A 177 3.36 -6.26 -3.96
N PHE A 178 4.42 -6.40 -3.16
CA PHE A 178 5.44 -7.42 -3.30
C PHE A 178 5.64 -8.26 -2.01
N THR A 179 5.35 -7.68 -0.85
CA THR A 179 5.81 -8.19 0.45
C THR A 179 4.90 -9.21 1.13
N SER A 180 3.85 -9.70 0.47
CA SER A 180 2.94 -10.71 1.06
C SER A 180 2.41 -11.75 0.06
N PRO A 181 3.28 -12.47 -0.69
CA PRO A 181 2.89 -13.47 -1.69
C PRO A 181 2.11 -14.68 -1.13
N ILE A 182 2.20 -14.92 0.18
CA ILE A 182 1.47 -16.03 0.84
C ILE A 182 -0.04 -15.77 0.86
N ARG A 183 -0.47 -14.51 0.93
CA ARG A 183 -1.88 -14.10 1.15
C ARG A 183 -2.45 -13.20 0.06
N ARG A 184 -1.64 -12.82 -0.94
CA ARG A 184 -2.06 -11.95 -2.05
C ARG A 184 -1.54 -12.50 -3.37
N TYR A 185 -2.44 -12.72 -4.32
CA TYR A 185 -2.08 -13.20 -5.66
C TYR A 185 -1.22 -12.20 -6.46
N PRO A 186 -1.48 -10.88 -6.45
CA PRO A 186 -0.65 -9.91 -7.16
C PRO A 186 0.83 -9.94 -6.76
N ASP A 187 1.11 -10.09 -5.46
CA ASP A 187 2.46 -10.28 -4.95
C ASP A 187 3.10 -11.57 -5.50
N LEU A 188 2.35 -12.68 -5.55
CA LEU A 188 2.85 -13.93 -6.12
C LEU A 188 3.19 -13.76 -7.61
N SER A 189 2.32 -13.14 -8.42
CA SER A 189 2.63 -12.87 -9.83
C SER A 189 3.85 -11.98 -9.99
N LEU A 190 4.00 -10.96 -9.12
CA LEU A 190 5.13 -10.05 -9.16
C LEU A 190 6.45 -10.77 -8.81
N HIS A 191 6.44 -11.68 -7.84
CA HIS A 191 7.59 -12.55 -7.54
C HIS A 191 8.02 -13.38 -8.76
N ARG A 192 7.05 -13.91 -9.52
CA ARG A 192 7.33 -14.69 -10.74
C ARG A 192 7.92 -13.83 -11.86
N ALA A 193 7.36 -12.64 -12.07
CA ALA A 193 7.88 -11.69 -13.05
C ALA A 193 9.32 -11.28 -12.72
N ILE A 194 9.60 -10.94 -11.45
CA ILE A 194 10.95 -10.57 -11.00
C ILE A 194 11.93 -11.73 -11.18
N LYS A 195 11.56 -12.96 -10.79
CA LYS A 195 12.41 -14.15 -11.02
C LYS A 195 12.69 -14.40 -12.49
N TYR A 196 11.70 -14.19 -13.36
CA TYR A 196 11.88 -14.29 -14.80
C TYR A 196 12.88 -13.25 -15.31
N LEU A 197 12.73 -11.98 -14.91
CA LEU A 197 13.63 -10.91 -15.31
C LEU A 197 15.07 -11.17 -14.87
N LEU A 198 15.29 -11.62 -13.64
CA LEU A 198 16.63 -11.96 -13.14
C LEU A 198 17.26 -13.13 -13.92
N ALA A 199 16.47 -14.13 -14.31
CA ALA A 199 16.97 -15.23 -15.14
C ALA A 199 17.24 -14.77 -16.59
N LYS A 200 16.41 -13.86 -17.12
CA LYS A 200 16.58 -13.27 -18.45
C LYS A 200 17.89 -12.47 -18.54
N GLU A 201 18.25 -11.73 -17.48
CA GLU A 201 19.55 -11.06 -17.36
C GLU A 201 20.74 -12.04 -17.41
N GLN A 202 20.54 -13.28 -16.96
CA GLN A 202 21.52 -14.37 -17.01
C GLN A 202 21.46 -15.19 -18.31
N GLY A 203 20.67 -14.77 -19.30
CA GLY A 203 20.59 -15.41 -20.61
C GLY A 203 19.48 -16.45 -20.78
N ASN A 204 18.53 -16.54 -19.84
CA ASN A 204 17.33 -17.37 -20.05
C ASN A 204 16.55 -16.91 -21.28
N LYS A 205 16.20 -17.87 -22.15
CA LYS A 205 15.46 -17.61 -23.40
C LYS A 205 13.99 -18.05 -23.32
N GLY A 206 13.62 -18.80 -22.29
CA GLY A 206 12.26 -19.28 -22.11
C GLY A 206 11.35 -18.29 -21.37
N ASN A 207 10.04 -18.49 -21.47
CA ASN A 207 9.04 -17.71 -20.73
C ASN A 207 8.89 -18.17 -19.27
N THR A 208 9.57 -19.25 -18.89
CA THR A 208 9.56 -19.78 -17.51
C THR A 208 10.99 -20.01 -17.02
N THR A 209 11.14 -20.17 -15.71
CA THR A 209 12.43 -20.51 -15.07
C THR A 209 12.25 -21.67 -14.11
N GLU A 210 13.32 -22.43 -13.84
CA GLU A 210 13.33 -23.53 -12.88
C GLU A 210 12.96 -23.07 -11.45
N THR A 211 13.20 -21.81 -11.12
CA THR A 211 12.87 -21.21 -9.82
C THR A 211 11.42 -20.70 -9.73
N GLY A 212 10.60 -21.00 -10.75
CA GLY A 212 9.20 -20.62 -10.84
C GLY A 212 8.96 -19.20 -11.35
N GLY A 213 9.95 -18.59 -12.01
CA GLY A 213 9.77 -17.33 -12.74
C GLY A 213 8.88 -17.54 -13.96
N TYR A 214 8.11 -16.51 -14.31
CA TYR A 214 7.16 -16.56 -15.42
C TYR A 214 7.05 -15.18 -16.08
N HIS A 215 7.15 -15.15 -17.41
CA HIS A 215 6.83 -14.00 -18.23
C HIS A 215 5.33 -13.98 -18.51
N TYR A 216 4.68 -12.89 -18.12
CA TYR A 216 3.26 -12.70 -18.41
C TYR A 216 3.08 -11.82 -19.63
N SER A 217 2.02 -12.09 -20.38
CA SER A 217 1.47 -11.17 -21.38
C SER A 217 0.59 -10.11 -20.72
N MET A 218 0.38 -8.98 -21.42
CA MET A 218 -0.58 -7.96 -20.97
C MET A 218 -2.01 -8.50 -20.87
N GLU A 219 -2.41 -9.42 -21.76
CA GLU A 219 -3.73 -10.06 -21.72
C GLU A 219 -3.93 -10.87 -20.44
N GLU A 220 -2.93 -11.64 -20.01
CA GLU A 220 -2.97 -12.37 -18.73
C GLU A 220 -3.10 -11.42 -17.54
N MET A 221 -2.42 -10.27 -17.57
CA MET A 221 -2.53 -9.27 -16.51
C MET A 221 -3.89 -8.57 -16.49
N PHE A 222 -4.47 -8.26 -17.65
CA PHE A 222 -5.84 -7.74 -17.72
C PHE A 222 -6.87 -8.76 -17.22
N ALA A 223 -6.69 -10.05 -17.56
CA ALA A 223 -7.54 -11.11 -17.04
C ALA A 223 -7.41 -11.27 -15.52
N ALA A 224 -6.18 -11.18 -14.98
CA ALA A 224 -5.92 -11.20 -13.55
C ALA A 224 -6.57 -10.01 -12.84
N ARG A 225 -6.47 -8.80 -13.41
CA ARG A 225 -7.19 -7.62 -12.93
C ARG A 225 -8.68 -7.88 -12.85
N SER A 226 -9.32 -8.30 -13.95
CA SER A 226 -10.77 -8.52 -13.98
C SER A 226 -11.21 -9.53 -12.91
N ALA A 227 -10.46 -10.62 -12.75
CA ALA A 227 -10.77 -11.62 -11.74
C ALA A 227 -10.61 -11.11 -10.28
N LEU A 228 -9.75 -10.11 -10.03
CA LEU A 228 -9.62 -9.47 -8.72
C LEU A 228 -10.80 -8.52 -8.42
N PHE A 229 -11.39 -7.91 -9.45
CA PHE A 229 -12.59 -7.08 -9.31
C PHE A 229 -13.84 -7.90 -9.01
N ASP A 230 -14.00 -9.05 -9.65
CA ASP A 230 -15.20 -9.89 -9.53
C ASP A 230 -15.26 -10.71 -8.21
N GLY A 231 -14.40 -10.39 -7.22
CA GLY A 231 -14.33 -11.13 -5.96
C GLY A 231 -13.79 -12.56 -6.09
N GLY A 232 -13.05 -12.84 -7.17
CA GLY A 232 -12.53 -14.17 -7.49
C GLY A 232 -11.62 -14.71 -6.39
N ASN A 233 -12.06 -15.79 -5.74
CA ASN A 233 -11.31 -16.52 -4.72
C ASN A 233 -9.90 -16.88 -5.25
N ALA A 234 -8.83 -16.57 -4.52
CA ALA A 234 -7.44 -16.77 -4.95
C ALA A 234 -7.12 -18.23 -5.40
N ALA A 235 -7.91 -19.20 -4.94
CA ALA A 235 -7.85 -20.60 -5.36
C ALA A 235 -8.30 -20.85 -6.82
N LEU A 236 -9.24 -20.05 -7.35
CA LEU A 236 -9.71 -20.12 -8.74
C LEU A 236 -8.70 -19.52 -9.71
N MET A 237 -7.99 -18.46 -9.32
CA MET A 237 -6.93 -17.85 -10.16
C MET A 237 -5.74 -18.78 -10.38
N LYS A 238 -5.33 -19.53 -9.35
CA LYS A 238 -4.30 -20.58 -9.49
C LYS A 238 -4.68 -21.65 -10.53
N ARG A 239 -5.97 -21.92 -10.75
CA ARG A 239 -6.45 -22.90 -11.74
C ARG A 239 -6.67 -22.30 -13.14
N ARG A 240 -7.15 -21.05 -13.25
CA ARG A 240 -7.45 -20.42 -14.54
C ARG A 240 -6.23 -19.88 -15.29
N VAL A 241 -5.19 -19.44 -14.58
CA VAL A 241 -3.99 -18.86 -15.21
C VAL A 241 -2.87 -19.90 -15.38
N MET A 242 -2.93 -21.04 -14.66
CA MET A 242 -1.89 -22.08 -14.70
C MET A 242 -2.27 -23.34 -15.49
N SER A 243 -3.17 -23.26 -16.48
CA SER A 243 -3.39 -24.34 -17.46
C SER A 243 -2.74 -24.03 -18.82
N PRO A 244 -1.40 -24.16 -18.96
CA PRO A 244 -0.75 -24.14 -20.26
C PRO A 244 -0.80 -25.54 -20.90
N THR A 245 -2.00 -26.07 -21.12
CA THR A 245 -2.20 -27.30 -21.91
C THR A 245 -3.48 -27.20 -22.73
N GLY A 246 -3.31 -26.63 -23.92
CA GLY A 246 -4.08 -26.88 -25.12
C GLY A 246 -3.09 -26.80 -26.27
#